data_AF-A0A7S1QWS4-F1
#
_entry.id   AF-A0A7S1QWS4-F1
#
_cell.length_a   1.000
_cell.length_b   1.000
_cell.length_c   1.000
_cell.angle_alpha   90.00
_cell.angle_beta   90.00
_cell.angle_gamma   90.00
#
_symmetry.space_group_name_H-M   'P 1'
#
loop_
_entity.id
_entity.type
_entity.pdbx_description
1 polymer ?
#
loop_
_entity_poly.entity_id
_entity_poly.type
_entity_poly.pdbx_seq_one_letter_code
_entity_poly.pdbx_strand_id
1 'polypeptide(L)'
;NSFCTLLAAMTKGRGKNPGAGGLDKHIKREAHKERSQLPGRERLGALEKHKDYVKRAKRRHEKVAKLRQLKRAAAHRNPDEFNIKMTERIVDPSTGKMKKRGKKDAEAERAKELAENRKSQKYLAHKEASDHQRIQAIFDDVVGLDAPPRNTHTVFVDDDDDVATFDAAKHFNTTKEMLATPATRVNLAKVARVAPAAAFDEA
;
A
#
# COMPACT_ATOMS: atom_id res chain seq x y z
N ASN A 1 -1.90 67.76 2.03
CA ASN A 1 -0.79 67.66 1.04
C ASN A 1 -1.19 66.92 -0.24
N SER A 2 -2.33 67.26 -0.84
CA SER A 2 -2.87 66.61 -2.06
C SER A 2 -2.87 67.55 -3.27
N PHE A 3 -2.06 68.60 -3.26
CA PHE A 3 -2.09 69.66 -4.27
C PHE A 3 -0.83 69.75 -5.16
N CYS A 4 0.12 68.83 -5.01
CA CYS A 4 1.40 68.89 -5.75
C CYS A 4 1.57 67.80 -6.83
N THR A 5 0.58 66.94 -7.07
CA THR A 5 0.68 65.83 -8.04
C THR A 5 -0.11 66.06 -9.33
N LEU A 6 -0.74 67.22 -9.52
CA LEU A 6 -1.52 67.54 -10.72
C LEU A 6 -0.81 68.50 -11.70
N LEU A 7 0.35 69.07 -11.34
CA LEU A 7 1.04 70.09 -12.16
C LEU A 7 2.21 69.55 -13.01
N ALA A 8 2.47 68.24 -12.99
CA ALA A 8 3.57 67.63 -13.76
C ALA A 8 3.11 66.97 -15.07
N ALA A 9 1.82 67.12 -15.45
CA ALA A 9 1.24 66.48 -16.63
C ALA A 9 0.96 67.43 -17.81
N MET A 10 1.50 68.67 -17.81
CA MET A 10 1.13 69.70 -18.79
C MET A 10 2.26 70.37 -19.58
N THR A 11 3.53 69.93 -19.49
CA THR A 11 4.63 70.59 -20.24
C THR A 11 5.54 69.65 -21.04
N LYS A 12 5.01 68.54 -21.54
CA LYS A 12 5.53 68.00 -22.80
C LYS A 12 4.69 68.58 -23.92
N GLY A 13 5.02 69.81 -24.29
CA GLY A 13 4.52 70.41 -25.52
C GLY A 13 4.65 69.38 -26.65
N ARG A 14 3.56 69.16 -27.38
CA ARG A 14 3.59 68.46 -28.67
C ARG A 14 4.29 69.36 -29.68
N GLY A 15 5.56 69.67 -29.46
CA GLY A 15 6.45 70.31 -30.41
C GLY A 15 6.85 69.28 -31.46
N LYS A 16 5.92 68.90 -32.34
CA LYS A 16 6.27 68.37 -33.64
C LYS A 16 6.73 69.56 -34.45
N ASN A 17 8.03 69.84 -34.46
CA ASN A 17 8.62 70.67 -35.49
C ASN A 17 8.23 70.03 -36.84
N PRO A 18 7.48 70.72 -37.73
CA PRO A 18 7.14 70.20 -39.05
C PRO A 18 8.32 70.35 -40.02
N GLY A 19 9.53 70.02 -39.56
CA GLY A 19 10.75 70.02 -40.35
C GLY A 19 11.31 68.61 -40.39
N ALA A 20 11.50 68.06 -41.58
CA ALA A 20 12.13 66.78 -41.90
C ALA A 20 11.39 65.45 -41.56
N GLY A 21 10.41 65.42 -40.65
CA GLY A 21 9.78 64.15 -40.22
C GLY A 21 8.83 63.46 -41.22
N GLY A 22 8.52 64.09 -42.36
CA GLY A 22 7.65 63.54 -43.41
C GLY A 22 8.39 62.70 -44.45
N LEU A 23 9.55 63.17 -44.89
CA LEU A 23 10.39 62.50 -45.90
C LEU A 23 11.13 61.28 -45.32
N ASP A 24 11.39 61.29 -44.02
CA ASP A 24 11.95 60.16 -43.26
C ASP A 24 11.12 58.87 -43.33
N LYS A 25 9.84 58.96 -43.67
CA LYS A 25 8.96 57.80 -43.86
C LYS A 25 9.09 57.19 -45.26
N HIS A 26 9.51 58.00 -46.23
CA HIS A 26 9.72 57.62 -47.63
C HIS A 26 11.16 57.16 -47.88
N ILE A 27 12.11 57.59 -47.03
CA ILE A 27 13.51 57.12 -47.01
C ILE A 27 13.62 55.99 -45.98
N LYS A 28 13.84 54.75 -46.44
CA LYS A 28 14.05 53.60 -45.54
C LYS A 28 15.37 53.81 -44.77
N ARG A 29 15.31 53.89 -43.44
CA ARG A 29 16.50 53.84 -42.59
C ARG A 29 16.93 52.39 -42.40
N GLU A 30 18.23 52.14 -42.57
CA GLU A 30 18.78 50.81 -42.30
C GLU A 30 18.81 50.53 -40.80
N ALA A 31 18.39 49.32 -40.44
CA ALA A 31 18.55 48.84 -39.08
C ALA A 31 20.02 48.42 -38.88
N HIS A 32 20.73 49.11 -38.00
CA HIS A 32 22.08 48.69 -37.61
C HIS A 32 22.02 47.37 -36.83
N LYS A 33 22.70 46.35 -37.36
CA LYS A 33 22.77 45.02 -36.73
C LYS A 33 23.71 45.06 -35.52
N GLU A 34 23.34 44.33 -34.48
CA GLU A 34 24.19 44.18 -33.29
C GLU A 34 25.30 43.14 -33.57
N ARG A 35 26.53 43.37 -33.06
CA ARG A 35 27.65 42.44 -33.20
C ARG A 35 27.51 41.20 -32.30
N SER A 36 27.97 40.05 -32.78
CA SER A 36 28.12 38.80 -32.03
C SER A 36 29.27 38.83 -31.01
N GLN A 37 29.37 37.77 -30.20
CA GLN A 37 30.52 37.52 -29.32
C GLN A 37 31.77 37.13 -30.12
N LEU A 38 32.96 37.45 -29.61
CA LEU A 38 34.23 37.01 -30.20
C LEU A 38 34.34 35.47 -30.16
N PRO A 39 34.85 34.82 -31.22
CA PRO A 39 34.90 33.34 -31.30
C PRO A 39 35.73 32.71 -30.16
N GLY A 40 36.89 33.30 -29.82
CA GLY A 40 37.70 32.83 -28.69
C GLY A 40 37.05 32.99 -27.30
N ARG A 41 35.90 33.69 -27.20
CA ARG A 41 35.14 33.91 -25.96
C ARG A 41 33.74 33.32 -26.00
N GLU A 42 33.41 32.55 -27.03
CA GLU A 42 32.09 31.96 -27.21
C GLU A 42 31.70 31.04 -26.03
N ARG A 43 32.68 30.40 -25.39
CA ARG A 43 32.49 29.60 -24.16
C ARG A 43 31.83 30.36 -23.01
N LEU A 44 31.96 31.69 -22.95
CA LEU A 44 31.37 32.53 -21.90
C LEU A 44 29.88 32.85 -22.17
N GLY A 45 29.34 32.40 -23.30
CA GLY A 45 27.99 32.68 -23.76
C GLY A 45 27.88 34.00 -24.52
N ALA A 46 26.63 34.40 -24.75
CA ALA A 46 26.30 35.59 -25.54
C ALA A 46 26.87 36.88 -24.90
N LEU A 47 27.39 37.77 -25.75
CA LEU A 47 27.90 39.06 -25.32
C LEU A 47 26.73 39.97 -24.92
N GLU A 48 26.60 40.22 -23.62
CA GLU A 48 25.56 41.08 -23.08
C GLU A 48 25.62 42.50 -23.66
N LYS A 49 24.45 43.03 -24.04
CA LYS A 49 24.30 44.41 -24.51
C LYS A 49 23.62 45.29 -23.48
N HIS A 50 23.58 46.59 -23.73
CA HIS A 50 22.97 47.56 -22.80
C HIS A 50 21.51 47.20 -22.44
N LYS A 51 20.72 46.71 -23.42
CA LYS A 51 19.34 46.26 -23.18
C LYS A 51 19.26 45.15 -22.13
N ASP A 52 20.18 44.20 -22.18
CA ASP A 52 20.24 43.07 -21.23
C ASP A 52 20.76 43.52 -19.86
N TYR A 53 21.76 44.40 -19.85
CA TYR A 53 22.26 45.03 -18.63
C TYR A 53 21.15 45.75 -17.87
N VAL A 54 20.33 46.53 -18.57
CA VAL A 54 19.20 47.25 -17.96
C VAL A 54 18.21 46.26 -17.34
N LYS A 55 17.86 45.18 -18.05
CA LYS A 55 16.97 44.12 -17.50
C LYS A 55 17.57 43.46 -16.27
N ARG A 56 18.87 43.13 -16.30
CA ARG A 56 19.57 42.53 -15.16
C ARG A 56 19.65 43.48 -13.97
N ALA A 57 20.02 44.73 -14.19
CA ALA A 57 20.12 45.76 -13.16
C ALA A 57 18.76 45.97 -12.48
N LYS A 58 17.69 46.09 -13.26
CA LYS A 58 16.32 46.19 -12.74
C LYS A 58 15.95 45.00 -11.86
N ARG A 59 16.17 43.76 -12.34
CA ARG A 59 15.92 42.54 -11.56
C ARG A 59 16.73 42.48 -10.26
N ARG A 60 18.00 42.92 -10.29
CA ARG A 60 18.84 42.99 -9.09
C ARG A 60 18.28 44.01 -8.09
N HIS A 61 17.91 45.19 -8.55
CA HIS A 61 17.34 46.25 -7.70
C HIS A 61 16.03 45.80 -7.06
N GLU A 62 15.15 45.13 -7.80
CA GLU A 62 13.91 44.54 -7.27
C GLU A 62 14.19 43.52 -6.15
N LYS A 63 15.14 42.60 -6.36
CA LYS A 63 15.54 41.63 -5.33
C LYS A 63 16.11 42.30 -4.09
N VAL A 64 16.99 43.28 -4.27
CA VAL A 64 17.61 44.01 -3.16
C VAL A 64 16.57 44.81 -2.38
N ALA A 65 15.64 45.47 -3.07
CA ALA A 65 14.54 46.21 -2.45
C ALA A 65 13.65 45.27 -1.62
N LYS A 66 13.27 44.11 -2.16
CA LYS A 66 12.48 43.10 -1.45
C LYS A 66 13.21 42.57 -0.21
N LEU A 67 14.50 42.27 -0.33
CA LEU A 67 15.33 41.84 0.80
C LEU A 67 15.40 42.91 1.89
N ARG A 68 15.53 44.19 1.52
CA ARG A 68 15.54 45.31 2.48
C ARG A 68 14.21 45.43 3.22
N GLN A 69 13.09 45.24 2.52
CA GLN A 69 11.76 45.22 3.13
C GLN A 69 11.61 44.05 4.12
N LEU A 70 12.01 42.84 3.73
CA LEU A 70 11.98 41.66 4.61
C LEU A 70 12.85 41.83 5.84
N LYS A 71 14.06 42.39 5.70
CA LYS A 71 14.95 42.70 6.83
C LYS A 71 14.33 43.70 7.79
N ARG A 72 13.69 44.76 7.28
CA ARG A 72 12.97 45.73 8.12
C ARG A 72 11.80 45.07 8.84
N ALA A 73 10.97 44.29 8.14
CA ALA A 73 9.85 43.59 8.75
C ALA A 73 10.32 42.61 9.84
N ALA A 74 11.42 41.90 9.63
CA ALA A 74 12.02 41.03 10.64
C ALA A 74 12.56 41.80 11.85
N ALA A 75 13.20 42.96 11.64
CA ALA A 75 13.71 43.81 12.72
C ALA A 75 12.58 44.44 13.57
N HIS A 76 11.44 44.76 12.96
CA HIS A 76 10.27 45.31 13.63
C HIS A 76 9.27 44.24 14.12
N ARG A 77 9.66 42.96 14.17
CA ARG A 77 8.78 41.88 14.63
C ARG A 77 8.47 42.05 16.12
N ASN A 78 7.19 42.01 16.49
CA ASN A 78 6.77 41.95 17.88
C ASN A 78 6.94 40.50 18.39
N PRO A 79 7.74 40.24 19.45
CA PRO A 79 7.90 38.89 20.00
C PRO A 79 6.59 38.29 20.52
N ASP A 80 5.65 39.13 20.96
CA ASP A 80 4.38 38.70 21.55
C ASP A 80 3.23 38.62 20.52
N GLU A 81 3.53 38.70 19.22
CA GLU A 81 2.51 38.58 18.18
C GLU A 81 1.89 37.16 18.17
N PHE A 82 0.56 37.09 18.31
CA PHE A 82 -0.18 35.85 18.17
C PHE A 82 -1.14 35.90 16.98
N ASN A 83 -1.06 34.87 16.13
CA ASN A 83 -2.02 34.63 15.05
C ASN A 83 -2.67 33.26 15.26
N ILE A 84 -3.99 33.17 15.07
CA ILE A 84 -4.77 31.93 15.23
C ILE A 84 -4.14 30.76 14.43
N LYS A 85 -3.56 31.05 13.26
CA LYS A 85 -2.91 30.04 12.41
C LYS A 85 -1.66 29.40 13.04
N MET A 86 -1.06 29.99 14.08
CA MET A 86 0.05 29.41 14.83
C MET A 86 -0.38 28.17 15.64
N THR A 87 -1.68 28.05 15.95
CA THR A 87 -2.20 26.84 16.61
C THR A 87 -2.21 25.62 15.69
N GLU A 88 -2.37 25.83 14.39
CA GLU A 88 -2.46 24.77 13.38
C GLU A 88 -1.14 24.49 12.68
N ARG A 89 -0.16 25.40 12.73
CA ARG A 89 1.06 25.34 11.92
C ARG A 89 2.30 25.52 12.77
N ILE A 90 3.32 24.73 12.49
CA ILE A 90 4.64 24.76 13.14
C ILE A 90 5.71 25.01 12.08
N VAL A 91 6.71 25.84 12.40
CA VAL A 91 7.91 26.00 11.56
C VAL A 91 8.79 24.77 11.70
N ASP A 92 9.16 24.15 10.59
CA ASP A 92 10.18 23.10 10.60
C ASP A 92 11.58 23.71 10.72
N PRO A 93 12.35 23.43 11.79
CA PRO A 93 13.68 24.03 11.99
C PRO A 93 14.69 23.60 10.91
N SER A 94 14.50 22.43 10.28
CA SER A 94 15.40 21.95 9.22
C SER A 94 15.19 22.66 7.89
N THR A 95 13.92 22.92 7.54
CA THR A 95 13.54 23.40 6.20
C THR A 95 13.17 24.88 6.20
N GLY A 96 12.91 25.47 7.38
CA GLY A 96 12.41 26.85 7.54
C GLY A 96 11.00 27.07 6.99
N LYS A 97 10.28 26.00 6.63
CA LYS A 97 8.93 26.05 6.05
C LYS A 97 7.87 25.79 7.12
N MET A 98 6.70 26.41 6.96
CA MET A 98 5.53 26.13 7.80
C MET A 98 4.93 24.77 7.43
N LYS A 99 4.90 23.82 8.37
CA LYS A 99 4.15 22.56 8.28
C LYS A 99 2.83 22.69 9.04
N LYS A 100 1.78 22.04 8.54
CA LYS A 100 0.55 21.86 9.31
C LYS A 100 0.85 20.86 10.43
N ARG A 101 0.40 21.14 11.65
CA ARG A 101 0.37 20.14 12.72
C ARG A 101 -0.48 18.98 12.23
N GLY A 102 0.09 17.79 12.21
CA GLY A 102 -0.69 16.59 11.94
C GLY A 102 -1.79 16.50 13.00
N LYS A 103 -3.05 16.46 12.56
CA LYS A 103 -4.05 15.82 13.41
C LYS A 103 -3.65 14.35 13.46
N LYS A 104 -3.54 13.77 14.65
CA LYS A 104 -3.71 12.34 14.78
C LYS A 104 -5.17 12.10 14.43
N ASP A 105 -5.44 11.77 13.18
CA ASP A 105 -6.79 11.43 12.75
C ASP A 105 -7.10 10.09 13.43
N ALA A 106 -7.72 10.16 14.61
CA ALA A 106 -8.08 8.97 15.39
C ALA A 106 -8.94 8.01 14.56
N GLU A 107 -9.73 8.55 13.63
CA GLU A 107 -10.46 7.80 12.61
C GLU A 107 -9.52 7.03 11.67
N ALA A 108 -8.45 7.66 11.18
CA ALA A 108 -7.48 7.01 10.29
C ALA A 108 -6.70 5.91 11.01
N GLU A 109 -6.31 6.12 12.26
CA GLU A 109 -5.68 5.09 13.09
C GLU A 109 -6.64 3.92 13.36
N ARG A 110 -7.89 4.21 13.72
CA ARG A 110 -8.93 3.19 13.91
C ARG A 110 -9.22 2.43 12.62
N ALA A 111 -9.18 3.09 11.47
CA ALA A 111 -9.36 2.46 10.16
C ALA A 111 -8.19 1.51 9.83
N LYS A 112 -6.95 1.86 10.20
CA LYS A 112 -5.80 0.95 10.08
C LYS A 112 -5.96 -0.27 10.98
N GLU A 113 -6.32 -0.06 12.23
CA GLU A 113 -6.55 -1.15 13.19
C GLU A 113 -7.66 -2.10 12.70
N LEU A 114 -8.77 -1.55 12.20
CA LEU A 114 -9.85 -2.37 11.63
C LEU A 114 -9.38 -3.16 10.39
N ALA A 115 -8.54 -2.56 9.55
CA ALA A 115 -7.96 -3.23 8.39
C ALA A 115 -7.00 -4.36 8.81
N GLU A 116 -6.24 -4.19 9.89
CA GLU A 116 -5.38 -5.23 10.47
C GLU A 116 -6.21 -6.37 11.07
N ASN A 117 -7.24 -6.06 11.86
CA ASN A 117 -8.15 -7.06 12.42
C ASN A 117 -8.82 -7.90 11.32
N ARG A 118 -9.19 -7.27 10.20
CA ARG A 118 -9.74 -7.99 9.03
C ARG A 118 -8.74 -8.97 8.42
N LYS A 119 -7.44 -8.66 8.43
CA LYS A 119 -6.39 -9.59 7.96
C LYS A 119 -6.27 -10.78 8.91
N SER A 120 -6.29 -10.53 10.21
CA SER A 120 -6.24 -11.58 11.24
C SER A 120 -7.43 -12.53 11.15
N GLN A 121 -8.65 -12.02 10.96
CA GLN A 121 -9.85 -12.85 10.75
C GLN A 121 -9.71 -13.78 9.53
N LYS A 122 -9.20 -13.26 8.41
CA LYS A 122 -8.97 -14.07 7.20
C LYS A 122 -7.94 -15.16 7.41
N TYR A 123 -6.88 -14.86 8.16
CA TYR A 123 -5.86 -15.84 8.51
C TYR A 123 -6.43 -16.98 9.36
N LEU A 124 -7.25 -16.66 10.37
CA LEU A 124 -7.92 -17.66 11.20
C LEU A 124 -8.84 -18.57 10.36
N ALA A 125 -9.68 -18.00 9.49
CA ALA A 125 -10.55 -18.78 8.61
C ALA A 125 -9.77 -19.70 7.66
N HIS A 126 -8.65 -19.21 7.11
CA HIS A 126 -7.76 -20.04 6.29
C HIS A 126 -7.14 -21.18 7.10
N LYS A 127 -6.72 -20.90 8.33
CA LYS A 127 -6.11 -21.90 9.22
C LYS A 127 -7.12 -22.98 9.62
N GLU A 128 -8.35 -22.57 9.94
CA GLU A 128 -9.49 -23.46 10.19
C GLU A 128 -9.75 -24.39 9.01
N ALA A 129 -9.84 -23.86 7.78
CA ALA A 129 -10.04 -24.68 6.58
C ALA A 129 -8.90 -25.70 6.36
N SER A 130 -7.64 -25.27 6.55
CA SER A 130 -6.48 -26.15 6.45
C SER A 130 -6.51 -27.26 7.50
N ASP A 131 -6.93 -26.94 8.72
CA ASP A 131 -7.01 -27.92 9.81
C ASP A 131 -8.18 -28.90 9.58
N HIS A 132 -9.31 -28.45 9.02
CA HIS A 132 -10.40 -29.34 8.58
C HIS A 132 -9.95 -30.34 7.52
N GLN A 133 -9.16 -29.91 6.52
CA GLN A 133 -8.62 -30.82 5.51
C GLN A 133 -7.68 -31.86 6.11
N ARG A 134 -6.86 -31.48 7.10
CA ARG A 134 -6.00 -32.43 7.82
C ARG A 134 -6.80 -33.43 8.64
N ILE A 135 -7.86 -32.97 9.31
CA ILE A 135 -8.77 -33.83 10.06
C ILE A 135 -9.40 -34.86 9.12
N GLN A 136 -9.88 -34.44 7.95
CA GLN A 136 -10.44 -35.35 6.95
C GLN A 136 -9.43 -36.38 6.46
N ALA A 137 -8.22 -35.96 6.10
CA ALA A 137 -7.17 -36.88 5.68
C ALA A 137 -6.84 -37.93 6.77
N ILE A 138 -6.73 -37.50 8.03
CA ILE A 138 -6.50 -38.44 9.15
C ILE A 138 -7.70 -39.39 9.32
N PHE A 139 -8.93 -38.89 9.20
CA PHE A 139 -10.11 -39.74 9.27
C PHE A 139 -10.16 -40.77 8.15
N ASP A 140 -9.75 -40.41 6.93
CA ASP A 140 -9.70 -41.31 5.78
C ASP A 140 -8.62 -42.39 5.94
N ASP A 141 -7.47 -42.04 6.53
CA ASP A 141 -6.36 -42.97 6.76
C ASP A 141 -6.62 -43.96 7.92
N VAL A 142 -7.42 -43.58 8.92
CA VAL A 142 -7.64 -44.40 10.12
C VAL A 142 -8.73 -45.45 9.88
N VAL A 143 -8.31 -46.69 9.66
CA VAL A 143 -9.21 -47.86 9.69
C VAL A 143 -9.50 -48.22 11.15
N GLY A 144 -10.73 -48.00 11.59
CA GLY A 144 -11.18 -48.24 12.98
C GLY A 144 -11.31 -49.72 13.36
N LEU A 145 -10.21 -50.47 13.36
CA LEU A 145 -10.18 -51.91 13.69
C LEU A 145 -10.49 -52.20 15.17
N ASP A 146 -10.09 -51.31 16.08
CA ASP A 146 -10.29 -51.47 17.53
C ASP A 146 -11.61 -50.88 18.03
N ALA A 147 -12.42 -50.26 17.15
CA ALA A 147 -13.71 -49.71 17.51
C ALA A 147 -14.78 -50.83 17.51
N PRO A 148 -15.68 -50.88 18.52
CA PRO A 148 -16.75 -51.86 18.52
C PRO A 148 -17.66 -51.64 17.30
N PRO A 149 -18.14 -52.71 16.63
CA PRO A 149 -18.97 -52.59 15.46
C PRO A 149 -20.28 -51.87 15.82
N ARG A 150 -20.57 -50.76 15.13
CA ARG A 150 -21.79 -49.97 15.34
C ARG A 150 -23.01 -50.53 14.59
N ASN A 151 -22.81 -51.48 13.68
CA ASN A 151 -23.86 -52.04 12.83
C ASN A 151 -24.41 -53.35 13.40
N THR A 152 -25.72 -53.56 13.25
CA THR A 152 -26.40 -54.82 13.58
C THR A 152 -26.41 -55.74 12.36
N HIS A 153 -25.91 -56.97 12.50
CA HIS A 153 -25.92 -57.97 11.42
C HIS A 153 -27.05 -58.99 11.64
N THR A 154 -28.07 -58.97 10.77
CA THR A 154 -29.19 -59.91 10.80
C THR A 154 -28.90 -61.13 9.93
N VAL A 155 -29.03 -62.34 10.49
CA VAL A 155 -28.92 -63.60 9.74
C VAL A 155 -30.33 -64.14 9.51
N PHE A 156 -30.63 -64.53 8.28
CA PHE A 156 -31.90 -65.17 7.93
C PHE A 156 -31.73 -66.69 7.96
N VAL A 157 -32.73 -67.38 8.50
CA VAL A 157 -32.77 -68.84 8.68
C VAL A 157 -34.13 -69.31 8.18
N ASP A 158 -34.18 -70.49 7.54
CA ASP A 158 -35.35 -70.95 6.80
C ASP A 158 -36.43 -71.60 7.69
N ASP A 159 -36.03 -72.32 8.74
CA ASP A 159 -36.93 -73.03 9.65
C ASP A 159 -36.94 -72.43 11.07
N ASP A 160 -38.11 -72.44 11.73
CA ASP A 160 -38.28 -71.92 13.10
C ASP A 160 -37.46 -72.72 14.14
N ASP A 161 -37.28 -74.02 13.91
CA ASP A 161 -36.47 -74.90 14.77
C ASP A 161 -34.97 -74.55 14.70
N ASP A 162 -34.50 -74.08 13.55
CA ASP A 162 -33.12 -73.66 13.35
C ASP A 162 -32.85 -72.29 14.01
N VAL A 163 -33.86 -71.44 14.18
CA VAL A 163 -33.75 -70.19 14.96
C VAL A 163 -33.45 -70.49 16.42
N ALA A 164 -34.08 -71.53 17.00
CA ALA A 164 -33.91 -71.90 18.40
C ALA A 164 -32.52 -72.51 18.71
N THR A 165 -31.88 -73.14 17.72
CA THR A 165 -30.59 -73.83 17.89
C THR A 165 -29.41 -73.13 17.22
N PHE A 166 -29.63 -71.92 16.68
CA PHE A 166 -28.64 -71.17 15.92
C PHE A 166 -27.37 -70.83 16.74
N ASP A 167 -26.21 -71.27 16.24
CA ASP A 167 -24.89 -70.94 16.78
C ASP A 167 -24.06 -70.15 15.74
N ALA A 168 -23.77 -68.89 16.06
CA ALA A 168 -23.02 -68.00 15.19
C ALA A 168 -21.59 -68.52 14.88
N ALA A 169 -20.95 -69.23 15.82
CA ALA A 169 -19.59 -69.74 15.61
C ALA A 169 -19.56 -70.82 14.51
N LYS A 170 -20.56 -71.71 14.51
CA LYS A 170 -20.70 -72.76 13.50
C LYS A 170 -21.15 -72.22 12.15
N HIS A 171 -22.12 -71.30 12.14
CA HIS A 171 -22.61 -70.69 10.91
C HIS A 171 -21.49 -70.00 10.11
N PHE A 172 -20.59 -69.28 10.81
CA PHE A 172 -19.47 -68.58 10.17
C PHE A 172 -18.16 -69.39 10.11
N ASN A 173 -18.13 -70.61 10.66
CA ASN A 173 -16.93 -71.46 10.76
C ASN A 173 -15.73 -70.71 11.35
N THR A 174 -15.92 -70.05 12.49
CA THR A 174 -14.92 -69.19 13.17
C THR A 174 -14.81 -69.51 14.66
N THR A 175 -13.74 -69.06 15.32
CA THR A 175 -13.64 -69.11 16.78
C THR A 175 -14.52 -68.05 17.45
N LYS A 176 -14.82 -68.23 18.74
CA LYS A 176 -15.65 -67.29 19.52
C LYS A 176 -15.02 -65.90 19.64
N GLU A 177 -13.70 -65.81 19.66
CA GLU A 177 -12.96 -64.53 19.75
C GLU A 177 -13.09 -63.72 18.45
N MET A 178 -13.01 -64.38 17.30
CA MET A 178 -13.14 -63.74 15.99
C MET A 178 -14.57 -63.26 15.66
N LEU A 179 -15.56 -63.69 16.45
CA LEU A 179 -16.93 -63.17 16.35
C LEU A 179 -17.06 -61.75 16.91
N ALA A 180 -16.19 -61.34 17.84
CA ALA A 180 -16.21 -60.00 18.43
C ALA A 180 -15.75 -58.92 17.44
N THR A 181 -14.88 -59.27 16.49
CA THR A 181 -14.28 -58.36 15.50
C THR A 181 -14.68 -58.76 14.07
N PRO A 182 -15.86 -58.33 13.57
CA PRO A 182 -16.38 -58.79 12.28
C PRO A 182 -15.50 -58.37 11.09
N ALA A 183 -14.78 -57.24 11.18
CA ALA A 183 -13.92 -56.73 10.12
C ALA A 183 -12.70 -57.62 9.81
N THR A 184 -12.22 -58.36 10.82
CA THR A 184 -11.03 -59.23 10.74
C THR A 184 -11.39 -60.72 10.82
N ARG A 185 -12.68 -61.06 10.74
CA ARG A 185 -13.17 -62.44 10.84
C ARG A 185 -12.78 -63.25 9.59
N VAL A 186 -12.06 -64.35 9.79
CA VAL A 186 -11.60 -65.28 8.72
C VAL A 186 -12.11 -66.70 9.01
N ASN A 187 -12.51 -67.44 7.97
CA ASN A 187 -12.93 -68.83 8.08
C ASN A 187 -11.75 -69.73 8.52
N LEU A 188 -11.99 -70.63 9.47
CA LEU A 188 -11.01 -71.59 9.99
C LEU A 188 -10.27 -72.37 8.89
N ALA A 189 -10.95 -72.76 7.81
CA ALA A 189 -10.32 -73.46 6.69
C ALA A 189 -9.27 -72.60 5.95
N LYS A 190 -9.43 -71.27 5.93
CA LYS A 190 -8.44 -70.34 5.37
C LYS A 190 -7.31 -70.07 6.37
N VAL A 191 -7.63 -69.95 7.66
CA VAL A 191 -6.62 -69.82 8.73
C VAL A 191 -5.67 -71.02 8.70
N ALA A 192 -6.21 -72.25 8.60
CA ALA A 192 -5.42 -73.48 8.52
C ALA A 192 -4.53 -73.58 7.27
N ARG A 193 -4.87 -72.88 6.17
CA ARG A 193 -4.04 -72.81 4.95
C ARG A 193 -2.92 -71.78 5.03
N VAL A 194 -3.14 -70.72 5.81
CA VAL A 194 -2.22 -69.57 5.90
C VAL A 194 -1.29 -69.70 7.09
N ALA A 195 -1.66 -70.44 8.14
CA ALA A 195 -0.76 -70.78 9.23
C ALA A 195 0.36 -71.70 8.71
N PRO A 196 1.61 -71.23 8.49
CA PRO A 196 2.73 -72.15 8.51
C PRO A 196 2.74 -72.81 9.89
N ALA A 197 3.19 -74.05 9.96
CA ALA A 197 3.38 -74.78 11.22
C ALA A 197 4.31 -74.00 12.17
N ALA A 198 3.76 -73.06 12.93
CA ALA A 198 4.41 -72.46 14.08
C ALA A 198 4.21 -73.46 15.21
N ALA A 199 5.20 -74.34 15.37
CA ALA A 199 5.40 -75.08 16.59
C ALA A 199 5.49 -74.07 17.75
N PHE A 200 4.43 -74.00 18.55
CA PHE A 200 4.53 -73.49 19.90
C PHE A 200 5.13 -74.63 20.74
N ASP A 201 6.45 -74.61 20.89
CA ASP A 201 7.12 -75.28 22.01
C ASP A 201 6.67 -74.57 23.29
N GLU A 202 6.01 -75.31 24.18
CA GLU A 202 5.74 -74.89 25.55
C GLU A 202 7.05 -74.90 26.34
N ALA A 203 7.43 -73.74 26.89
CA ALA A 203 8.37 -73.58 28.01
C ALA A 203 7.89 -72.44 28.90
#